data_AF-A0A5R2N4W7-F1
#
_entry.id   AF-A0A5R2N4W7-F1
#
_cell.length_a   1.000
_cell.length_b   1.000
_cell.length_c   1.000
_cell.angle_alpha   90.00
_cell.angle_beta   90.00
_cell.angle_gamma   90.00
#
_symmetry.space_group_name_H-M   'P 1'
#
loop_
_entity.id
_entity.type
_entity.pdbx_description
1 polymer ?
#
loop_
_entity_poly.entity_id
_entity_poly.type
_entity_poly.pdbx_seq_one_letter_code
_entity_poly.pdbx_strand_id
1 'polypeptide(L)'
;QEYSRHNFEYANTAMLLRHFEDAEAECKALLEAGAPASNDNLPMHKMVFPAYDQCIKASHVFNLLDARGVISVTERQSYILRVRNLAKACGEAFLKTQAGGLAAA
;
A
#
# COMPACT_ATOMS: atom_id res chain seq x y z
N GLN A 1 10.29 -21.42 14.82
CA GLN A 1 10.90 -22.32 13.81
C GLN A 1 10.16 -22.25 12.47
N GLU A 2 8.83 -22.30 12.47
CA GLU A 2 8.01 -22.35 11.23
C GLU A 2 8.13 -21.10 10.33
N TYR A 3 7.81 -19.91 10.86
CA TYR A 3 7.85 -18.67 10.06
C TYR A 3 9.25 -18.30 9.58
N SER A 4 10.31 -18.64 10.31
CA SER A 4 11.68 -18.44 9.85
C SER A 4 11.96 -19.30 8.62
N ARG A 5 11.66 -20.60 8.66
CA ARG A 5 11.82 -21.48 7.49
C ARG A 5 10.96 -21.01 6.32
N HIS A 6 9.71 -20.63 6.56
CA HIS A 6 8.88 -20.05 5.51
C HIS A 6 9.52 -18.81 4.89
N ASN A 7 9.83 -17.78 5.70
CA ASN A 7 10.27 -16.48 5.21
C ASN A 7 11.65 -16.53 4.56
N PHE A 8 12.56 -17.40 5.01
CA PHE A 8 13.93 -17.45 4.50
C PHE A 8 14.13 -18.52 3.43
N GLU A 9 13.35 -19.60 3.40
CA GLU A 9 13.62 -20.76 2.53
C GLU A 9 12.47 -21.05 1.56
N TYR A 10 11.22 -21.07 2.03
CA TYR A 10 10.11 -21.69 1.28
C TYR A 10 9.10 -20.72 0.66
N ALA A 11 9.07 -19.44 1.07
CA ALA A 11 8.09 -18.51 0.54
C ALA A 11 8.25 -18.38 -0.98
N ASN A 12 7.13 -18.52 -1.70
CA ASN A 12 7.10 -18.49 -3.16
C ASN A 12 7.28 -17.07 -3.67
N THR A 13 8.47 -16.76 -4.17
CA THR A 13 8.87 -15.40 -4.56
C THR A 13 8.13 -14.90 -5.79
N ALA A 14 7.81 -15.76 -6.76
CA ALA A 14 7.03 -15.37 -7.93
C ALA A 14 5.58 -14.98 -7.55
N MET A 15 4.98 -15.69 -6.60
CA MET A 15 3.68 -15.33 -6.04
C MET A 15 3.76 -14.02 -5.26
N LEU A 16 4.78 -13.85 -4.42
CA LEU A 16 4.98 -12.63 -3.64
C LEU A 16 5.20 -11.40 -4.53
N LEU A 17 5.96 -11.51 -5.62
CA LEU A 17 6.13 -10.41 -6.58
C LEU A 17 4.78 -9.97 -7.17
N ARG A 18 3.96 -10.92 -7.65
CA ARG A 18 2.61 -10.61 -8.14
C ARG A 18 1.74 -9.97 -7.06
N HIS A 19 1.73 -10.52 -5.85
CA HIS A 19 0.95 -9.95 -4.74
C HIS A 19 1.39 -8.53 -4.38
N PHE A 20 2.67 -8.19 -4.52
CA PHE A 20 3.13 -6.81 -4.34
C PHE A 20 2.54 -5.90 -5.41
N GLU A 21 2.60 -6.31 -6.68
CA GLU A 21 2.08 -5.56 -7.82
C GLU A 21 0.56 -5.38 -7.72
N ASP A 22 -0.17 -6.45 -7.39
CA ASP A 22 -1.63 -6.43 -7.20
C ASP A 22 -2.03 -5.47 -6.06
N ALA A 23 -1.36 -5.56 -4.91
CA ALA A 23 -1.65 -4.69 -3.77
C ALA A 23 -1.30 -3.22 -4.07
N GLU A 24 -0.19 -2.95 -4.78
CA GLU A 24 0.16 -1.60 -5.19
C GLU A 24 -0.89 -1.03 -6.17
N ALA A 25 -1.28 -1.81 -7.19
CA ALA A 25 -2.26 -1.40 -8.19
C ALA A 25 -3.62 -1.12 -7.55
N GLU A 26 -4.10 -2.03 -6.71
CA GLU A 26 -5.38 -1.88 -6.01
C GLU A 26 -5.36 -0.69 -5.04
N CYS A 27 -4.26 -0.47 -4.31
CA CYS A 27 -4.11 0.72 -3.46
C CYS A 27 -4.30 2.01 -4.26
N LYS A 28 -3.68 2.10 -5.44
CA LYS A 28 -3.79 3.27 -6.32
C LYS A 28 -5.21 3.42 -6.88
N ALA A 29 -5.81 2.33 -7.34
CA ALA A 29 -7.17 2.32 -7.88
C ALA A 29 -8.20 2.77 -6.83
N LEU A 30 -8.07 2.32 -5.58
CA LEU A 30 -8.94 2.73 -4.48
C LEU A 30 -8.75 4.18 -4.06
N LEU A 31 -7.52 4.71 -4.11
CA LEU A 31 -7.26 6.14 -3.89
C LEU A 31 -7.90 7.00 -4.98
N GLU A 32 -7.86 6.54 -6.23
CA GLU A 32 -8.50 7.24 -7.35
C GLU A 32 -10.03 7.16 -7.25
N ALA A 33 -10.59 5.97 -7.07
CA ALA A 33 -12.03 5.74 -6.95
C ALA A 33 -12.62 6.43 -5.70
N GLY A 34 -11.83 6.60 -4.66
CA GLY A 34 -12.23 7.29 -3.44
C GLY A 34 -12.09 8.81 -3.51
N ALA A 35 -11.45 9.36 -4.54
CA ALA A 35 -11.21 10.79 -4.64
C ALA A 35 -12.54 11.56 -4.80
N PRO A 36 -12.66 12.75 -4.20
CA PRO A 36 -13.86 13.58 -4.36
C PRO A 36 -14.04 14.03 -5.80
N ALA A 37 -15.28 14.03 -6.28
CA ALA A 37 -15.62 14.56 -7.59
C ALA A 37 -15.57 16.10 -7.57
N SER A 38 -15.32 16.71 -8.73
CA SER A 38 -15.22 18.17 -8.86
C SER A 38 -16.52 18.92 -8.53
N ASN A 39 -17.65 18.21 -8.50
CA ASN A 39 -18.97 18.74 -8.17
C ASN A 39 -19.48 18.31 -6.77
N ASP A 40 -18.65 17.63 -5.97
CA ASP A 40 -19.04 17.26 -4.61
C ASP A 40 -19.08 18.52 -3.71
N ASN A 41 -20.15 18.67 -2.93
CA ASN A 41 -20.31 19.77 -1.98
C ASN A 41 -19.23 19.79 -0.88
N LEU A 42 -18.56 18.66 -0.65
CA LEU A 42 -17.46 18.53 0.28
C LEU A 42 -16.39 17.62 -0.35
N PRO A 43 -15.09 18.00 -0.33
CA PRO A 43 -14.03 17.23 -0.98
C PRO A 43 -13.61 16.01 -0.14
N MET A 44 -14.57 15.13 0.16
CA MET A 44 -14.38 13.98 1.04
C MET A 44 -13.91 12.74 0.28
N HIS A 45 -12.85 12.12 0.78
CA HIS A 45 -12.36 10.85 0.26
C HIS A 45 -13.15 9.67 0.87
N LYS A 46 -13.64 8.75 0.03
CA LYS A 46 -14.60 7.70 0.46
C LYS A 46 -14.00 6.31 0.63
N MET A 47 -12.76 6.08 0.16
CA MET A 47 -12.14 4.75 0.10
C MET A 47 -10.73 4.68 0.74
N VAL A 48 -10.37 5.57 1.67
CA VAL A 48 -8.98 5.64 2.16
C VAL A 48 -8.57 4.42 3.00
N PHE A 49 -9.46 3.89 3.84
CA PHE A 49 -9.15 2.74 4.68
C PHE A 49 -8.89 1.46 3.86
N PRO A 50 -9.74 1.07 2.89
CA PRO A 50 -9.43 -0.08 2.05
C PRO A 50 -8.18 0.13 1.19
N ALA A 51 -7.88 1.37 0.76
CA ALA A 51 -6.60 1.66 0.10
C ALA A 51 -5.40 1.43 1.04
N TYR A 52 -5.51 1.88 2.30
CA TYR A 52 -4.47 1.72 3.30
C TYR A 52 -4.23 0.24 3.66
N ASP A 53 -5.26 -0.60 3.69
CA ASP A 53 -5.10 -2.05 3.85
C ASP A 53 -4.21 -2.67 2.75
N GLN A 54 -4.35 -2.20 1.51
CA GLN A 54 -3.51 -2.64 0.40
C GLN A 54 -2.07 -2.12 0.54
N CYS A 55 -1.88 -0.88 1.02
CA CYS A 55 -0.56 -0.36 1.37
C CYS A 55 0.14 -1.23 2.43
N ILE A 56 -0.59 -1.66 3.47
CA ILE A 56 -0.05 -2.56 4.51
C ILE A 56 0.34 -3.91 3.90
N LYS A 57 -0.51 -4.49 3.04
CA LYS A 57 -0.20 -5.74 2.33
C LYS A 57 1.06 -5.62 1.48
N ALA A 58 1.19 -4.56 0.68
CA ALA A 58 2.38 -4.31 -0.13
C ALA A 58 3.64 -4.20 0.75
N SER A 59 3.57 -3.47 1.87
CA SER A 59 4.69 -3.38 2.83
C SER A 59 5.07 -4.74 3.43
N HIS A 60 4.09 -5.57 3.77
CA HIS A 60 4.35 -6.90 4.33
C HIS A 60 4.97 -7.84 3.30
N VAL A 61 4.42 -7.87 2.08
CA VAL A 61 4.94 -8.68 0.97
C VAL A 61 6.37 -8.28 0.62
N PHE A 62 6.68 -6.99 0.61
CA PHE A 62 8.06 -6.50 0.45
C PHE A 62 9.00 -7.10 1.52
N ASN A 63 8.60 -7.11 2.80
CA ASN A 63 9.44 -7.69 3.86
C ASN A 63 9.70 -9.19 3.63
N LEU A 64 8.72 -9.94 3.10
CA LEU A 64 8.90 -11.35 2.77
C LEU A 64 9.86 -11.54 1.58
N LEU A 65 9.76 -10.70 0.55
CA LEU A 65 10.69 -10.72 -0.58
C LEU A 65 12.12 -10.36 -0.16
N ASP A 66 12.26 -9.37 0.72
CA ASP A 66 13.54 -8.95 1.31
C ASP A 66 14.15 -10.08 2.15
N ALA A 67 13.35 -10.74 2.98
CA ALA A 67 13.78 -11.91 3.77
C ALA A 67 14.20 -13.09 2.88
N ARG A 68 13.53 -13.31 1.74
CA ARG A 68 13.92 -14.34 0.77
C ARG A 68 15.22 -14.01 0.02
N GLY A 69 15.75 -12.79 0.15
CA GLY A 69 17.01 -12.38 -0.46
C GLY A 69 16.95 -12.27 -1.99
N VAL A 70 15.75 -12.18 -2.57
CA VAL A 70 15.56 -12.07 -4.03
C VAL A 70 15.56 -10.63 -4.53
N ILE A 71 15.61 -9.64 -3.63
CA ILE A 71 15.68 -8.21 -3.95
C ILE A 71 17.13 -7.75 -3.78
N SER A 72 17.73 -7.20 -4.83
CA SER A 72 19.05 -6.56 -4.77
C SER A 72 19.02 -5.25 -3.97
N VAL A 73 20.19 -4.74 -3.57
CA VAL A 73 20.29 -3.46 -2.84
C VAL A 73 19.63 -2.30 -3.61
N THR A 74 19.80 -2.24 -4.93
CA THR A 74 19.21 -1.20 -5.78
C THR A 74 17.70 -1.37 -5.88
N GLU A 75 17.20 -2.60 -6.07
CA GLU A 75 15.76 -2.88 -6.10
C GLU A 75 15.10 -2.56 -4.76
N ARG A 76 15.79 -2.86 -3.64
CA ARG A 76 15.28 -2.58 -2.29
C ARG A 76 14.92 -1.10 -2.11
N GLN A 77 15.76 -0.19 -2.58
CA GLN A 77 15.47 1.25 -2.52
C GLN A 77 14.22 1.61 -3.33
N SER A 78 14.04 0.99 -4.50
CA SER A 78 12.86 1.18 -5.35
C SER A 78 11.58 0.70 -4.66
N TYR A 79 11.58 -0.50 -4.08
CA TYR A 79 10.42 -1.02 -3.33
C TYR A 79 10.08 -0.16 -2.11
N ILE A 80 11.10 0.28 -1.34
CA ILE A 80 10.89 1.21 -0.21
C ILE A 80 10.23 2.51 -0.67
N LEU A 81 10.68 3.06 -1.80
CA LEU A 81 10.10 4.29 -2.34
C LEU A 81 8.64 4.08 -2.78
N ARG A 82 8.32 2.96 -3.44
CA ARG A 82 6.95 2.60 -3.84
C ARG A 82 6.01 2.52 -2.63
N VAL A 83 6.38 1.76 -1.60
CA VAL A 83 5.59 1.65 -0.36
C VAL A 83 5.44 3.01 0.33
N ARG A 84 6.52 3.80 0.41
CA ARG A 84 6.46 5.16 0.97
C ARG A 84 5.48 6.06 0.23
N ASN A 85 5.46 5.98 -1.11
CA ASN A 85 4.55 6.78 -1.92
C ASN A 85 3.08 6.37 -1.70
N LEU A 86 2.80 5.07 -1.57
CA LEU A 86 1.46 4.58 -1.21
C LEU A 86 1.02 5.11 0.16
N ALA A 87 1.89 4.97 1.17
CA ALA A 87 1.60 5.42 2.53
C ALA A 87 1.35 6.93 2.59
N LYS A 88 2.18 7.71 1.89
CA LYS A 88 1.99 9.16 1.78
C LYS A 88 0.65 9.51 1.14
N ALA A 89 0.31 8.88 0.01
CA ALA A 89 -0.96 9.13 -0.67
C ALA A 89 -2.18 8.75 0.19
N CYS A 90 -2.09 7.64 0.94
CA CYS A 90 -3.11 7.26 1.92
C CYS A 90 -3.24 8.31 3.04
N GLY A 91 -2.12 8.86 3.54
CA GLY A 91 -2.14 9.94 4.52
C GLY A 91 -2.80 11.22 3.99
N GLU A 92 -2.46 11.63 2.77
CA GLU A 92 -3.10 12.77 2.10
C GLU A 92 -4.60 12.55 1.88
N ALA A 93 -5.00 11.34 1.49
CA ALA A 93 -6.41 10.96 1.38
C ALA A 93 -7.12 10.93 2.74
N PHE A 94 -6.44 10.51 3.81
CA PHE A 94 -7.01 10.44 5.15
C PHE A 94 -7.38 11.81 5.69
N LEU A 95 -6.54 12.83 5.45
CA LEU A 95 -6.83 14.22 5.79
C LEU A 95 -8.11 14.76 5.11
N LYS A 96 -8.56 14.12 4.02
CA LYS A 96 -9.82 14.41 3.33
C LYS A 96 -10.98 13.57 3.86
N THR A 97 -10.90 13.02 5.06
CA THR A 97 -12.01 12.32 5.72
C THR A 97 -12.42 13.06 6.98
N GLN A 98 -13.63 12.79 7.47
CA GLN A 98 -14.08 13.35 8.75
C GLN A 98 -13.14 12.96 9.91
N ALA A 99 -12.70 11.71 9.95
CA ALA A 99 -11.75 11.22 10.95
C ALA A 99 -10.38 11.92 10.85
N GLY A 100 -9.98 12.33 9.65
CA GLY A 100 -8.75 13.12 9.41
C GLY A 100 -8.92 14.62 9.60
N GLY A 101 -10.07 15.09 10.08
CA GLY A 101 -10.32 16.49 10.40
C GLY A 101 -11.01 17.30 9.30
N LEU A 102 -11.51 16.68 8.23
CA LEU A 102 -12.37 17.35 7.26
C LEU A 102 -13.73 17.67 7.91
N ALA A 103 -13.87 18.89 8.43
CA ALA A 103 -15.13 19.40 8.94
C ALA A 103 -16.02 19.88 7.78
N ALA A 104 -17.33 19.60 7.86
CA ALA A 104 -18.31 20.32 7.07
C ALA A 104 -18.36 21.77 7.59
N ALA A 105 -18.24 22.74 6.68
CA ALA A 105 -18.42 24.16 7.00
C ALA A 105 -19.85 24.46 7.44
#